data_AF-A0A2E2UWR5-F1
#
_entry.id   AF-A0A2E2UWR5-F1
#
_cell.length_a   1.000
_cell.length_b   1.000
_cell.length_c   1.000
_cell.angle_alpha   90.00
_cell.angle_beta   90.00
_cell.angle_gamma   90.00
#
_symmetry.space_group_name_H-M   'P 1'
#
loop_
_entity.id
_entity.type
_entity.pdbx_description
1 polymer ?
#
loop_
_entity_poly.entity_id
_entity_poly.type
_entity_poly.pdbx_seq_one_letter_code
_entity_poly.pdbx_strand_id
1 'polypeptide(L)'
;MKNKIISIYQSIPTWLKNMYFISVFCFIIWIFFFDTNSIITQINQSKEIKKIQQDQFYYRQEIEKDQSIIDIISQDSLTPEFEKYLREKLFLSKENEEIFIIE
;
A
#
# COMPACT_ATOMS: atom_id res chain seq x y z
N MET A 1 -43.70 -13.46 31.31
CA MET A 1 -42.51 -12.79 30.72
C MET A 1 -41.84 -11.78 31.67
N LYS A 2 -42.60 -10.97 32.44
CA LYS A 2 -42.06 -10.00 33.41
C LYS A 2 -41.07 -10.60 34.43
N ASN A 3 -41.35 -11.82 34.92
CA ASN A 3 -40.54 -12.46 35.97
C ASN A 3 -39.11 -12.79 35.51
N LYS A 4 -38.92 -13.02 34.20
CA LYS A 4 -37.61 -13.36 33.61
C LYS A 4 -36.70 -12.12 33.51
N ILE A 5 -37.29 -10.94 33.35
CA ILE A 5 -36.56 -9.65 33.30
C ILE A 5 -36.07 -9.28 34.70
N ILE A 6 -36.89 -9.53 35.72
CA ILE A 6 -36.57 -9.23 37.13
C ILE A 6 -35.41 -10.12 37.62
N SER A 7 -35.40 -11.41 37.27
CA SER A 7 -34.29 -12.30 37.62
C SER A 7 -32.98 -11.87 36.96
N ILE A 8 -33.02 -11.43 35.71
CA ILE A 8 -31.85 -10.90 34.98
C ILE A 8 -31.33 -9.64 35.67
N TYR A 9 -32.20 -8.71 36.06
CA TYR A 9 -31.80 -7.48 36.76
C TYR A 9 -31.15 -7.74 38.12
N GLN A 10 -31.58 -8.78 38.83
CA GLN A 10 -31.00 -9.17 40.12
C GLN A 10 -29.62 -9.81 40.00
N SER A 11 -29.33 -10.49 38.89
CA SER A 11 -28.01 -11.10 38.61
C SER A 11 -26.97 -10.11 38.10
N ILE A 12 -27.35 -8.89 37.72
CA ILE A 12 -26.42 -7.87 37.24
C ILE A 12 -25.66 -7.24 38.42
N PRO A 13 -24.30 -7.22 38.37
CA PRO A 13 -23.48 -6.58 39.39
C PRO A 13 -23.81 -5.10 39.59
N THR A 14 -23.65 -4.60 40.82
CA THR A 14 -24.01 -3.21 41.20
C THR A 14 -23.29 -2.12 40.40
N TRP A 15 -22.07 -2.37 39.94
CA TRP A 15 -21.31 -1.44 39.09
C TRP A 15 -21.95 -1.24 37.70
N LEU A 16 -22.61 -2.25 37.15
CA LEU A 16 -23.34 -2.15 35.88
C LEU A 16 -24.67 -1.38 35.98
N LYS A 17 -25.17 -1.14 37.20
CA LYS A 17 -26.40 -0.36 37.45
C LYS A 17 -26.11 1.13 37.60
N ASN A 18 -24.83 1.51 37.68
CA ASN A 18 -24.41 2.90 37.79
C ASN A 18 -24.52 3.58 36.41
N MET A 19 -25.33 4.65 36.34
CA MET A 19 -25.52 5.45 35.11
C MET A 19 -24.20 6.02 34.58
N TYR A 20 -23.26 6.39 35.46
CA TYR A 20 -21.93 6.85 35.04
C TYR A 20 -21.12 5.74 34.38
N PHE A 21 -21.20 4.50 34.89
CA PHE A 21 -20.51 3.37 34.29
C PHE A 21 -21.06 3.03 32.91
N ILE A 22 -22.39 2.99 32.77
CA ILE A 22 -23.04 2.77 31.47
C ILE A 22 -22.67 3.89 30.49
N SER A 23 -22.68 5.15 30.94
CA SER A 23 -22.30 6.29 30.10
C SER A 23 -20.85 6.18 29.60
N VAL A 24 -19.91 5.83 30.48
CA VAL A 24 -18.50 5.63 30.12
C VAL A 24 -18.34 4.42 29.21
N PHE A 25 -19.04 3.32 29.48
CA PHE A 25 -18.99 2.11 28.64
C PHE A 25 -19.53 2.36 27.23
N CYS A 26 -20.66 3.07 27.11
CA CYS A 26 -21.19 3.51 25.82
C CYS A 26 -20.22 4.46 25.11
N PHE A 27 -19.55 5.36 25.84
CA PHE A 27 -18.55 6.26 25.29
C PHE A 27 -17.31 5.52 24.78
N ILE A 28 -16.85 4.50 25.51
CA ILE A 28 -15.76 3.62 25.08
C ILE A 28 -16.17 2.86 23.82
N ILE A 29 -17.34 2.23 23.80
CA ILE A 29 -17.85 1.55 22.60
C ILE A 29 -17.92 2.53 21.43
N TRP A 30 -18.36 3.76 21.66
CA TRP A 30 -18.43 4.79 20.63
C TRP A 30 -17.07 5.09 20.03
N ILE A 31 -16.05 5.33 20.87
CA ILE A 31 -14.67 5.55 20.39
C ILE A 31 -14.15 4.31 19.66
N PHE A 32 -14.44 3.10 20.14
CA PHE A 32 -13.94 1.89 19.48
C PHE A 32 -14.62 1.60 18.12
N PHE A 33 -15.92 1.88 17.97
CA PHE A 33 -16.68 1.56 16.76
C PHE A 33 -16.79 2.71 15.75
N PHE A 34 -16.94 3.95 16.23
CA PHE A 34 -17.19 5.12 15.38
C PHE A 34 -15.97 6.02 15.21
N ASP A 35 -14.88 5.82 15.95
CA ASP A 35 -13.65 6.60 15.73
C ASP A 35 -12.89 6.09 14.49
N THR A 36 -12.20 7.03 13.85
CA THR A 36 -11.48 6.89 12.58
C THR A 36 -10.23 6.01 12.65
N ASN A 37 -9.72 5.76 13.85
CA ASN A 37 -8.64 4.81 14.15
C ASN A 37 -9.11 3.35 14.22
N SER A 38 -10.04 2.98 13.34
CA SER A 38 -10.46 1.58 13.24
C SER A 38 -9.27 0.69 12.86
N ILE A 39 -9.26 -0.54 13.38
CA ILE A 39 -8.27 -1.57 13.02
C ILE A 39 -8.21 -1.78 11.49
N ILE A 40 -9.34 -1.59 10.80
CA ILE A 40 -9.46 -1.68 9.34
C ILE A 40 -8.61 -0.59 8.66
N THR A 41 -8.64 0.64 9.17
CA THR A 41 -7.83 1.75 8.67
C THR A 41 -6.35 1.41 8.75
N GLN A 42 -5.90 0.88 9.88
CA GLN A 42 -4.49 0.54 10.11
C GLN A 42 -4.01 -0.62 9.22
N ILE A 43 -4.87 -1.62 8.97
CA ILE A 43 -4.58 -2.71 8.02
C ILE A 43 -4.44 -2.16 6.59
N ASN A 44 -5.33 -1.26 6.17
CA ASN A 44 -5.27 -0.68 4.82
C ASN A 44 -4.02 0.17 4.62
N GLN A 45 -3.69 1.02 5.59
CA GLN A 45 -2.44 1.80 5.57
C GLN A 45 -1.20 0.90 5.52
N SER A 46 -1.19 -0.21 6.28
CA SER A 46 -0.09 -1.16 6.24
C SER A 46 0.08 -1.82 4.87
N LYS A 47 -1.02 -2.09 4.16
CA LYS A 47 -0.97 -2.62 2.79
C LYS A 47 -0.43 -1.58 1.81
N GLU A 48 -0.85 -0.34 1.94
CA GLU A 48 -0.39 0.77 1.11
C GLU A 48 1.11 1.02 1.29
N ILE A 49 1.60 1.00 2.53
CA ILE A 49 3.04 1.08 2.83
C ILE A 49 3.81 -0.05 2.13
N LYS A 50 3.34 -1.29 2.24
CA LYS A 50 3.99 -2.43 1.58
C LYS A 50 4.01 -2.29 0.06
N LYS A 51 2.91 -1.80 -0.53
CA LYS A 51 2.83 -1.53 -1.97
C LYS A 51 3.88 -0.50 -2.39
N ILE A 52 3.94 0.64 -1.70
CA ILE A 52 4.92 1.70 -1.99
C ILE A 52 6.36 1.19 -1.83
N GLN A 53 6.64 0.39 -0.80
CA GLN A 53 7.97 -0.21 -0.62
C GLN A 53 8.33 -1.16 -1.76
N GLN A 54 7.37 -1.95 -2.23
CA GLN A 54 7.58 -2.86 -3.36
C GLN A 54 7.80 -2.09 -4.66
N ASP A 55 7.03 -1.03 -4.90
CA ASP A 55 7.21 -0.14 -6.04
C ASP A 55 8.60 0.53 -5.99
N GLN A 56 9.02 1.03 -4.83
CA GLN A 56 10.36 1.59 -4.65
C GLN A 56 11.47 0.56 -4.95
N PHE A 57 11.33 -0.67 -4.48
CA PHE A 57 12.30 -1.73 -4.76
C PHE A 57 12.35 -2.09 -6.24
N TYR A 58 11.19 -2.15 -6.91
CA TYR A 58 11.11 -2.36 -8.35
C TYR A 58 11.83 -1.25 -9.13
N TYR A 59 11.48 0.01 -8.89
CA TYR A 59 12.07 1.13 -9.62
C TYR A 59 13.57 1.29 -9.35
N ARG A 60 14.04 1.01 -8.12
CA ARG A 60 15.48 1.01 -7.85
C ARG A 60 16.23 -0.01 -8.70
N GLN A 61 15.70 -1.21 -8.85
CA GLN A 61 16.31 -2.23 -9.70
C GLN A 61 16.29 -1.84 -11.18
N GLU A 62 15.18 -1.26 -11.66
CA GLU A 62 15.12 -0.78 -13.05
C GLU A 62 16.13 0.34 -13.29
N ILE A 63 16.27 1.29 -12.37
CA ILE A 63 17.29 2.36 -12.46
C ILE A 63 18.70 1.77 -12.49
N GLU A 64 19.01 0.76 -11.66
CA GLU A 64 20.32 0.10 -11.69
C GLU A 64 20.60 -0.58 -13.03
N LYS A 65 19.60 -1.22 -13.64
CA LYS A 65 19.71 -1.81 -14.99
C LYS A 65 19.92 -0.73 -16.04
N ASP A 66 19.13 0.32 -16.02
CA ASP A 66 19.23 1.43 -16.98
C ASP A 66 20.58 2.14 -16.88
N GLN A 67 21.09 2.34 -15.66
CA GLN A 67 22.41 2.93 -15.45
C GLN A 67 23.50 2.05 -16.05
N SER A 68 23.42 0.73 -15.89
CA SER A 68 24.38 -0.18 -16.51
C SER A 68 24.35 -0.10 -18.04
N ILE A 69 23.16 0.07 -18.63
CA ILE A 69 22.99 0.26 -20.07
C ILE A 69 23.60 1.59 -20.50
N ILE A 70 23.33 2.68 -19.78
CA ILE A 70 23.90 4.01 -20.05
C ILE A 70 25.43 3.97 -20.00
N ASP A 71 26.02 3.32 -18.99
CA ASP A 71 27.47 3.23 -18.84
C ASP A 71 28.12 2.46 -20.00
N ILE A 72 27.45 1.42 -20.52
CA ILE A 72 27.92 0.68 -21.70
C ILE A 72 27.80 1.54 -22.97
N ILE A 73 26.70 2.28 -23.14
CA ILE A 73 26.49 3.16 -24.30
C ILE A 73 27.44 4.36 -24.28
N SER A 74 27.75 4.89 -23.09
CA SER A 74 28.60 6.08 -22.90
C SER A 74 30.09 5.79 -23.07
N GLN A 75 30.50 4.53 -22.96
CA GLN A 75 31.82 4.10 -23.38
C GLN A 75 31.86 4.14 -24.91
N ASP A 76 32.82 4.88 -25.46
CA ASP A 76 32.97 5.30 -26.87
C ASP A 76 33.27 4.14 -27.85
N SER A 77 32.70 2.96 -27.59
CA SER A 77 32.91 1.68 -28.25
C SER A 77 31.63 1.22 -28.96
N LEU A 78 30.91 2.16 -29.59
CA LEU A 78 29.69 1.86 -30.34
C LEU A 78 30.02 1.02 -31.59
N THR A 79 30.15 -0.29 -31.42
CA THR A 79 30.32 -1.19 -32.55
C THR A 79 29.00 -1.30 -33.32
N PRO A 80 29.02 -1.54 -34.64
CA PRO A 80 27.81 -1.71 -35.44
C PRO A 80 26.88 -2.83 -34.93
N GLU A 81 27.47 -3.87 -34.35
CA GLU A 81 26.73 -4.99 -33.75
C GLU A 81 26.01 -4.57 -32.45
N PHE A 82 26.63 -3.70 -31.65
CA PHE A 82 26.04 -3.17 -30.43
C PHE A 82 24.90 -2.18 -30.74
N GLU A 83 25.07 -1.29 -31.72
CA GLU A 83 23.97 -0.40 -32.16
C GLU A 83 22.75 -1.21 -32.62
N LYS A 84 22.97 -2.30 -33.36
CA LYS A 84 21.89 -3.19 -33.80
C LYS A 84 21.16 -3.82 -32.60
N TYR A 85 21.89 -4.28 -31.58
CA TYR A 85 21.30 -4.84 -30.37
C TYR A 85 20.43 -3.81 -29.62
N LEU A 86 20.92 -2.57 -29.46
CA LEU A 86 20.17 -1.48 -28.82
C LEU A 86 18.87 -1.16 -29.57
N ARG A 87 18.90 -1.16 -30.91
CA ARG A 87 17.72 -0.93 -31.75
C ARG A 87 16.70 -2.07 -31.67
N GLU A 88 17.14 -3.32 -31.66
CA GLU A 88 16.24 -4.48 -31.69
C GLU A 88 15.68 -4.88 -30.32
N LYS A 89 16.45 -4.70 -29.25
CA LYS A 89 16.08 -5.15 -27.90
C LYS A 89 15.61 -4.03 -26.99
N LEU A 90 16.16 -2.84 -27.15
CA LEU A 90 15.85 -1.69 -26.29
C LEU A 90 15.10 -0.57 -27.04
N PHE A 91 14.87 -0.73 -28.34
CA PHE A 91 14.15 0.22 -29.20
C PHE A 91 14.66 1.65 -29.08
N LEU A 92 15.98 1.82 -28.90
CA LEU A 92 16.59 3.14 -28.80
C LEU A 92 16.69 3.80 -30.18
N SER A 93 16.15 5.02 -30.30
CA SER A 93 16.22 5.88 -31.48
C SER A 93 17.37 6.90 -31.39
N LYS A 94 17.87 7.35 -32.54
CA LYS A 94 18.73 8.55 -32.63
C LYS A 94 17.88 9.82 -32.53
N GLU A 95 18.49 10.96 -32.17
CA GLU A 95 17.78 12.25 -31.99
C GLU A 95 16.90 12.67 -33.18
N ASN A 96 17.24 12.25 -34.41
CA ASN A 96 16.49 12.58 -35.62
C ASN A 96 15.74 11.36 -36.22
N GLU A 97 15.42 10.35 -35.41
CA GLU A 97 14.76 9.12 -35.85
C GLU A 97 13.51 8.82 -35.03
N GLU A 98 12.38 8.64 -35.70
CA GLU A 98 11.13 8.19 -35.10
C GLU A 98 10.94 6.69 -35.33
N ILE A 99 10.72 5.93 -34.25
CA ILE A 99 10.45 4.48 -34.33
C ILE A 99 8.94 4.27 -34.31
N PHE A 100 8.42 3.61 -35.34
CA PHE A 100 7.01 3.20 -35.42
C PHE A 100 6.89 1.72 -35.10
N ILE A 101 6.17 1.38 -34.03
CA ILE A 101 5.75 0.00 -33.73
C ILE A 101 4.36 -0.17 -34.35
N ILE A 102 4.26 -1.04 -35.35
CA ILE A 102 3.00 -1.37 -36.02
C ILE A 102 2.53 -2.71 -35.46
N GLU A 103 1.30 -2.74 -34.94
CA GLU A 103 0.64 -3.94 -34.40
C GLU A 103 -0.22 -4.64 -35.46
#